data_AF-A0A2T7X071-F1
#
_entry.id   AF-A0A2T7X071-F1
#
_cell.length_a   1.000
_cell.length_b   1.000
_cell.length_c   1.000
_cell.angle_alpha   90.00
_cell.angle_beta   90.00
_cell.angle_gamma   90.00
#
_symmetry.space_group_name_H-M   'P 1'
#
loop_
_entity.id
_entity.type
_entity.pdbx_description
1 polymer ?
#
loop_
_entity_poly.entity_id
_entity_poly.type
_entity_poly.pdbx_seq_one_letter_code
_entity_poly.pdbx_strand_id
1 'polypeptide(L)' 'MTEPTTHAETPDELPPTLEITQGAATEEELAALIAVISDAYASEAADAVAAEPSVSAWTRTQRPLRTPLRRDIPWGRYSG' A
#
# COMPACT_ATOMS: atom_id res chain seq x y z
N MET A 1 2.06 29.41 25.73
CA MET A 1 2.62 28.11 26.12
C MET A 1 1.76 27.03 25.49
N THR A 2 2.11 26.61 24.28
CA THR A 2 1.54 25.43 23.63
C THR A 2 2.51 24.28 23.89
N GLU A 3 2.10 23.37 24.75
CA GLU A 3 2.84 22.13 25.04
C GLU A 3 2.90 21.29 23.75
N PRO A 4 4.08 20.76 23.34
CA PRO A 4 4.13 19.78 22.28
C PRO A 4 3.53 18.48 22.80
N THR A 5 2.35 18.11 22.29
CA THR A 5 1.77 16.77 22.48
C THR A 5 2.76 15.75 21.94
N THR A 6 3.51 15.08 22.81
CA THR A 6 4.29 13.90 22.46
C THR A 6 3.29 12.82 22.03
N HIS A 7 3.19 12.57 20.72
CA HIS A 7 2.60 11.33 20.24
C HIS A 7 3.50 10.19 20.71
N ALA A 8 2.92 9.17 21.33
CA ALA A 8 3.66 7.94 21.61
C ALA A 8 4.14 7.38 20.26
N GLU A 9 5.45 7.33 20.05
CA GLU A 9 6.03 6.79 18.82
C GLU A 9 5.47 5.40 18.58
N THR A 10 4.92 5.19 17.38
CA THR A 10 4.48 3.86 16.97
C THR A 10 5.72 2.97 16.77
N PRO A 11 5.65 1.65 17.00
CA PRO A 11 6.80 0.75 16.87
C PRO A 11 7.51 0.82 15.50
N ASP A 12 6.79 1.22 14.45
CA ASP A 12 7.33 1.45 13.10
C ASP A 12 8.20 2.72 12.98
N GLU A 13 8.11 3.67 13.92
CA GLU A 13 8.90 4.90 13.92
C GLU A 13 10.26 4.74 14.61
N LEU A 14 10.41 3.71 15.45
CA LEU A 14 11.66 3.41 16.12
C LEU A 14 12.63 2.68 15.17
N PRO A 15 13.93 3.06 15.14
CA PRO A 15 14.91 2.37 14.33
C PRO A 15 15.03 0.89 14.77
N PRO A 16 15.24 -0.04 13.83
CA PRO A 16 15.38 -1.45 14.15
C PRO A 16 16.61 -1.70 15.05
N THR A 17 16.42 -2.56 16.05
CA THR A 17 17.49 -2.94 17.01
C THR A 17 18.06 -4.31 16.64
N LEU A 18 19.39 -4.43 16.65
CA LEU A 18 20.14 -5.65 16.36
C LEU A 18 21.10 -5.97 17.52
N GLU A 19 21.09 -7.22 17.99
CA GLU A 19 21.93 -7.70 19.09
C GLU A 19 22.73 -8.94 18.67
N ILE A 20 24.02 -8.96 18.97
CA ILE A 20 24.90 -10.11 18.74
C ILE A 20 24.95 -10.93 20.03
N THR A 21 24.28 -12.08 20.03
CA THR A 21 24.17 -12.93 21.23
C THR A 21 25.37 -13.84 21.47
N GLN A 22 26.23 -14.04 20.46
CA GLN A 22 27.37 -14.93 20.55
C GLN A 22 28.54 -14.44 19.68
N GLY A 23 29.76 -14.53 20.23
CA GLY A 23 30.98 -14.10 19.55
C GLY A 23 31.20 -12.59 19.63
N ALA A 24 32.26 -12.11 18.97
CA ALA A 24 32.51 -10.70 18.75
C ALA A 24 32.66 -10.49 17.25
N ALA A 25 31.74 -9.75 16.65
CA ALA A 25 31.85 -9.37 15.25
C ALA A 25 32.92 -8.30 15.08
N THR A 26 33.68 -8.38 13.99
CA THR A 26 34.62 -7.30 13.64
C THR A 26 33.85 -6.10 13.08
N GLU A 27 34.53 -4.94 13.01
CA GLU A 27 33.93 -3.73 12.43
C GLU A 27 33.56 -3.93 10.95
N GLU A 28 34.37 -4.68 10.21
CA GLU A 28 34.13 -5.00 8.81
C GLU A 28 32.89 -5.91 8.63
N GLU A 29 32.73 -6.90 9.49
CA GLU A 29 31.57 -7.80 9.48
C GLU A 29 30.29 -7.05 9.84
N LEU A 30 30.34 -6.16 10.82
CA LEU A 30 29.23 -5.28 11.19
C LEU A 30 28.85 -4.35 10.03
N ALA A 31 29.83 -3.73 9.38
CA ALA A 31 29.59 -2.87 8.22
C ALA A 31 28.96 -3.64 7.06
N ALA A 32 29.45 -4.84 6.77
CA ALA A 32 28.89 -5.71 5.73
C ALA A 32 27.44 -6.11 6.05
N LEU A 33 27.16 -6.49 7.31
CA LEU A 33 25.82 -6.84 7.76
C LEU A 33 24.84 -5.67 7.61
N ILE A 34 25.23 -4.48 8.11
CA ILE A 34 24.40 -3.28 8.03
C ILE A 34 24.12 -2.91 6.57
N ALA A 35 25.13 -2.97 5.70
CA ALA A 35 24.97 -2.67 4.28
C ALA A 35 23.94 -3.60 3.60
N VAL A 36 24.05 -4.91 3.83
CA VAL A 36 23.13 -5.90 3.24
C VAL A 36 21.69 -5.71 3.74
N ILE A 37 21.52 -5.52 5.05
CA ILE A 37 20.19 -5.33 5.64
C ILE A 37 19.57 -4.02 5.15
N SER A 38 20.36 -2.94 5.08
CA SER A 38 19.88 -1.64 4.59
C SER A 38 19.43 -1.72 3.14
N ASP A 39 20.18 -2.44 2.29
CA ASP A 39 19.82 -2.65 0.89
C ASP A 39 18.52 -3.46 0.73
N ALA A 40 18.37 -4.54 1.51
CA ALA A 40 17.16 -5.35 1.53
C ALA A 40 15.93 -4.52 1.96
N TYR A 41 16.04 -3.74 3.04
CA TYR A 41 14.96 -2.84 3.47
C TYR A 41 14.63 -1.77 2.42
N ALA A 42 15.64 -1.21 1.75
CA ALA A 42 15.41 -0.23 0.69
C ALA A 42 14.68 -0.84 -0.52
N SER A 43 15.05 -2.06 -0.91
CA SER A 43 14.37 -2.81 -1.97
C SER A 43 12.93 -3.14 -1.58
N GLU A 44 12.71 -3.67 -0.37
CA GLU A 44 11.36 -3.99 0.11
C GLU A 44 10.48 -2.75 0.21
N ALA A 45 11.00 -1.62 0.71
CA ALA A 45 10.27 -0.37 0.77
C ALA A 45 9.92 0.18 -0.63
N ALA A 46 10.80 -0.02 -1.62
CA ALA A 46 10.53 0.36 -3.00
C ALA A 46 9.44 -0.52 -3.65
N ASP A 47 9.42 -1.81 -3.31
CA ASP A 47 8.42 -2.76 -3.82
C ASP A 47 7.07 -2.63 -3.08
N ALA A 48 7.09 -2.22 -1.82
CA ALA A 48 5.92 -2.00 -0.97
C ALA A 48 5.19 -0.67 -1.25
N VAL A 49 5.32 -0.10 -2.44
CA VAL A 49 4.53 1.05 -2.87
C VAL A 49 3.22 0.55 -3.46
N ALA A 50 2.14 0.63 -2.68
CA ALA A 50 0.81 0.38 -3.19
C ALA A 50 0.54 1.30 -4.39
N ALA A 51 0.18 0.73 -5.53
CA ALA A 51 -0.21 1.52 -6.68
C ALA A 51 -1.41 2.39 -6.29
N GLU A 52 -1.27 3.71 -6.40
CA GLU A 52 -2.38 4.63 -6.17
C GLU A 52 -3.57 4.18 -7.05
N PRO A 53 -4.77 3.96 -6.47
CA PRO A 53 -5.92 3.52 -7.24
C PRO A 53 -6.25 4.54 -8.34
N SER A 54 -5.81 4.26 -9.57
CA SER A 54 -6.11 5.11 -10.72
C SER A 54 -7.50 4.77 -11.26
N VAL A 55 -8.39 5.76 -11.23
CA VAL A 55 -9.73 5.60 -11.82
C VAL A 55 -9.65 5.91 -13.31
N SER A 56 -9.95 4.92 -14.15
CA SER A 56 -9.94 5.12 -15.61
C SER A 56 -10.95 6.19 -16.04
N ALA A 57 -10.68 6.87 -17.15
CA ALA A 57 -11.62 7.82 -17.73
C ALA A 57 -12.99 7.17 -18.02
N TRP A 58 -13.00 5.89 -18.41
CA TRP A 58 -14.22 5.10 -18.60
C TRP A 58 -14.97 4.89 -17.28
N THR A 59 -14.29 4.45 -16.22
CA THR A 59 -14.88 4.28 -14.88
C THR A 59 -15.47 5.59 -14.35
N ARG A 60 -14.80 6.73 -14.57
CA ARG A 60 -15.31 8.06 -14.20
C ARG A 60 -16.52 8.51 -15.01
N THR A 61 -16.62 8.10 -16.27
CA THR A 61 -17.66 8.57 -17.20
C THR A 61 -18.78 7.57 -17.42
N GLN A 62 -18.68 6.38 -16.82
CA GLN A 62 -19.71 5.35 -16.88
C GLN A 62 -21.00 5.90 -16.29
N ARG A 63 -21.90 6.32 -17.17
CA ARG A 63 -23.27 6.66 -16.80
C ARG A 63 -23.97 5.39 -16.32
N PRO A 64 -24.87 5.46 -15.32
CA PRO A 64 -25.67 4.31 -14.94
C PRO A 64 -26.31 3.72 -16.19
N LEU A 65 -26.07 2.42 -16.41
CA LEU A 65 -26.70 1.70 -17.51
C LEU A 65 -28.21 1.91 -17.37
N ARG A 66 -28.86 2.36 -18.45
CA ARG A 66 -30.31 2.52 -18.45
C ARG A 66 -30.93 1.19 -18.03
N THR A 67 -31.94 1.25 -17.18
CA THR A 67 -32.69 0.05 -16.77
C THR A 67 -33.05 -0.76 -18.01
N PRO A 68 -32.64 -2.05 -18.09
CA PRO A 68 -32.96 -2.88 -19.23
C PRO A 68 -34.48 -2.90 -19.42
N LEU A 69 -34.88 -2.92 -20.69
CA LEU A 69 -36.28 -2.88 -21.07
C LEU A 69 -37.04 -4.06 -20.45
N ARG A 70 -38.12 -3.77 -19.73
CA ARG A 70 -39.00 -4.77 -19.13
C ARG A 70 -39.62 -5.64 -20.22
N ARG A 71 -39.08 -6.86 -20.37
CA ARG A 71 -39.55 -7.88 -21.33
C ARG A 71 -40.87 -8.51 -20.93
N ASP A 72 -41.26 -8.31 -19.68
CA ASP A 72 -42.54 -8.74 -19.11
C ASP A 72 -43.70 -7.79 -19.48
N ILE A 73 -43.41 -6.66 -20.15
CA ILE A 73 -44.41 -5.75 -20.69
C ILE A 73 -44.44 -5.90 -22.22
N PRO A 74 -45.57 -6.30 -22.82
CA PRO A 74 -45.69 -6.39 -24.27
C PRO A 74 -45.53 -5.01 -24.91
N TRP A 75 -44.73 -4.90 -25.98
CA TRP A 75 -44.45 -3.65 -26.67
C TRP A 75 -45.62 -3.25 -27.57
N GLY A 76 -46.69 -2.76 -26.94
CA GLY A 76 -47.91 -2.40 -27.65
C GLY A 76 -48.40 -3.50 -28.59
N ARG A 77 -48.75 -3.13 -29.81
CA ARG A 77 -49.34 -4.01 -30.85
C ARG A 77 -48.33 -4.85 -31.66
N TYR A 78 -47.04 -4.80 -31.32
CA TYR A 78 -46.03 -5.59 -32.01
C TYR A 78 -45.55 -6.73 -31.11
N SER A 79 -46.18 -7.89 -31.31
CA SER A 79 -45.65 -9.19 -30.93
C SER A 79 -45.48 -9.99 -32.21
N GLY A 80 -44.36 -9.76 -32.89
CA GLY A 80 -44.03 -10.29 -34.22
C GLY A 80 -42.98 -9.44 -34.90
#